data_AF-A0A377C509-F1
#
_entry.id   AF-A0A377C509-F1
#
_cell.length_a   1.000
_cell.length_b   1.000
_cell.length_c   1.000
_cell.angle_alpha   90.00
_cell.angle_beta   90.00
_cell.angle_gamma   90.00
#
_symmetry.space_group_name_H-M   'P 1'
#
loop_
_entity.id
_entity.type
_entity.pdbx_description
1 polymer ?
#
loop_
_entity_poly.entity_id
_entity_poly.type
_entity_poly.pdbx_seq_one_letter_code
_entity_poly.pdbx_strand_id
1 'polypeptide(L)' 'MAVAANKRSVMTLFSGPTDIYSHQVRIVLAEKGVSFEIRTRGKGQSASGSD' A
#
# COMPACT_ATOMS: atom_id res chain seq x y z
N MET A 1 3.36 20.56 -2.25
CA MET A 1 2.49 20.23 -1.11
C MET A 1 2.43 18.72 -0.94
N ALA A 2 3.10 18.18 0.07
CA ALA A 2 2.91 16.78 0.46
C ALA A 2 1.56 16.68 1.19
N VAL A 3 0.53 16.16 0.52
CA VAL A 3 -0.75 15.91 1.15
C VAL A 3 -0.56 14.76 2.14
N ALA A 4 -0.66 15.04 3.44
CA ALA A 4 -0.64 14.02 4.46
C ALA A 4 -1.69 12.94 4.14
N ALA A 5 -1.27 11.67 4.07
CA ALA A 5 -2.14 10.55 3.69
C ALA A 5 -3.41 10.45 4.57
N ASN A 6 -3.36 11.05 5.77
CA ASN A 6 -4.35 10.90 6.82
C ASN A 6 -5.54 11.88 6.72
N LYS A 7 -5.61 12.74 5.69
CA LYS A 7 -6.76 13.62 5.42
C LYS A 7 -7.75 13.05 4.39
N ARG A 8 -7.57 11.80 3.96
CA ARG A 8 -8.45 11.12 3.00
C ARG A 8 -9.46 10.25 3.74
N SER A 9 -10.69 10.21 3.25
CA SER A 9 -11.74 9.30 3.75
C SER A 9 -11.53 7.84 3.32
N VAL A 10 -10.46 7.56 2.58
CA VAL A 10 -10.11 6.25 2.03
C VAL A 10 -8.65 5.94 2.38
N MET A 11 -8.39 4.71 2.80
CA MET A 11 -7.05 4.22 3.13
C MET A 11 -6.14 4.20 1.90
N THR A 12 -4.85 4.50 2.08
CA THR A 12 -3.81 4.28 1.07
C THR A 12 -3.04 3.00 1.40
N LEU A 13 -2.97 2.05 0.46
CA LEU A 13 -2.19 0.83 0.55
C LEU A 13 -0.90 0.97 -0.27
N PHE A 14 0.25 1.01 0.40
CA PHE A 14 1.56 0.92 -0.25
C PHE A 14 1.86 -0.54 -0.56
N SER A 15 1.97 -0.89 -1.84
CA SER A 15 1.93 -2.28 -2.27
C SER A 15 2.93 -2.55 -3.40
N GLY A 16 3.78 -3.57 -3.24
CA GLY A 16 4.63 -4.06 -4.31
C GLY A 16 3.83 -4.88 -5.35
N PRO A 17 4.10 -4.77 -6.65
CA PRO A 17 3.32 -5.48 -7.66
C PRO A 17 3.56 -6.99 -7.60
N THR A 18 4.78 -7.40 -7.26
CA THR A 18 5.23 -8.80 -7.18
C THR A 18 5.51 -9.27 -5.75
N ASP A 19 5.27 -8.42 -4.74
CA ASP A 19 5.46 -8.80 -3.34
C ASP A 19 4.29 -9.66 -2.86
N ILE A 20 4.61 -10.84 -2.30
CA ILE A 20 3.62 -11.83 -1.87
C ILE A 20 2.84 -11.36 -0.65
N TYR A 21 3.49 -10.65 0.29
CA TYR A 21 2.82 -10.13 1.48
C TYR A 21 1.83 -9.03 1.10
N SER A 22 2.27 -8.11 0.23
CA SER A 22 1.40 -7.13 -0.42
C SER A 22 0.20 -7.78 -1.11
N HIS A 23 0.39 -8.92 -1.79
CA HIS A 23 -0.69 -9.63 -2.48
C HIS A 23 -1.74 -10.19 -1.50
N GLN A 24 -1.29 -10.82 -0.40
CA GLN A 24 -2.20 -11.36 0.63
C GLN A 24 -3.12 -10.26 1.20
N VAL A 25 -2.55 -9.08 1.50
CA VAL A 25 -3.33 -7.94 1.99
C VAL A 25 -4.36 -7.47 0.96
N ARG A 26 -3.99 -7.39 -0.33
CA ARG A 26 -4.93 -7.02 -1.41
C ARG A 26 -6.12 -7.98 -1.51
N ILE A 27 -5.88 -9.29 -1.34
CA ILE A 27 -6.96 -10.30 -1.35
C ILE A 27 -7.93 -10.06 -0.21
N VAL A 28 -7.44 -9.90 1.02
CA VAL A 28 -8.29 -9.72 2.20
C VAL A 28 -9.13 -8.44 2.10
N LEU A 29 -8.54 -7.33 1.63
CA LEU A 29 -9.28 -6.07 1.48
C LEU A 29 -10.39 -6.17 0.43
N ALA A 30 -10.12 -6.87 -0.68
CA ALA A 30 -11.14 -7.14 -1.70
C ALA A 30 -12.28 -8.01 -1.14
N GLU A 31 -11.95 -9.09 -0.41
CA GLU A 31 -12.92 -9.99 0.21
C GLU A 31 -13.80 -9.28 1.25
N LYS A 32 -13.26 -8.28 1.96
CA LYS A 32 -14.00 -7.50 2.95
C LYS A 32 -14.71 -6.28 2.36
N GLY A 33 -14.60 -6.03 1.05
CA GLY A 33 -15.21 -4.87 0.41
C GLY A 33 -14.69 -3.52 0.92
N VAL A 34 -13.47 -3.48 1.48
CA VAL A 34 -12.87 -2.25 1.99
C VAL A 34 -12.30 -1.46 0.82
N SER A 35 -12.67 -0.19 0.69
CA SER A 35 -12.11 0.68 -0.36
C SER A 35 -10.69 1.13 0.00
N PHE A 36 -9.76 1.07 -0.97
CA PHE A 36 -8.38 1.51 -0.79
C PHE A 36 -7.77 2.06 -2.10
N GLU A 37 -6.83 2.98 -1.97
CA GLU A 37 -5.99 3.45 -3.08
C GLU A 37 -4.64 2.72 -3.08
N ILE A 38 -4.25 2.11 -4.20
CA ILE A 38 -2.94 1.44 -4.32
C ILE A 38 -1.86 2.46 -4.70
N ARG A 39 -0.76 2.45 -3.94
CA ARG A 39 0.49 3.16 -4.29
C ARG A 39 1.62 2.17 -4.44
N THR A 40 2.05 1.95 -5.68
CA THR A 40 3.20 1.10 -5.97
C THR A 40 4.50 1.89 -5.80
N ARG A 41 5.49 1.32 -5.11
CA ARG A 41 6.83 1.94 -5.04
C ARG A 41 7.47 1.89 -6.44
N GLY A 42 7.90 3.04 -6.95
CA GLY A 42 8.80 3.09 -8.11
C GLY A 42 10.11 2.37 -7.78
N LYS A 43 10.69 1.67 -8.76
CA LYS A 43 12.00 1.01 -8.62
C LYS A 43 13.02 1.97 -7.99
N GLY A 44 13.53 1.68 -6.80
CA GLY A 44 14.66 2.42 -6.21
C GLY A 44 14.60 2.78 -4.72
N GLN A 45 13.52 2.46 -3.98
CA GLN A 45 13.52 2.61 -2.52
C GLN A 45 13.56 1.23 -1.86
N SER A 46 14.78 0.67 -1.80
CA SER A 46 15.14 -0.35 -0.83
C SER A 46 14.80 0.20 0.54
N ALA A 47 13.89 -0.45 1.25
CA ALA A 47 13.74 -0.20 2.67
C ALA A 47 15.05 -0.64 3.32
N SER A 48 15.99 0.28 3.51
CA SER A 48 16.99 0.17 4.57
C SER A 48 16.24 0.36 5.89
N GLY A 49 15.48 -0.67 6.26
CA GLY A 49 14.95 -0.87 7.60
C GLY A 49 15.75 -2.02 8.18
N SER A 50 16.80 -1.66 8.90
CA SER A 50 17.47 -2.51 9.87
C SER A 50 16.42 -3.11 10.82
N ASP A 51 16.28 -4.43 10.75
CA ASP A 51 16.09 -5.33 11.89
C ASP A 51 16.97 -6.56 11.64
#